data_AF-A0A1R2C5E7-F1
#
_entry.id   AF-A0A1R2C5E7-F1
#
_cell.length_a   1.000
_cell.length_b   1.000
_cell.length_c   1.000
_cell.angle_alpha   90.00
_cell.angle_beta   90.00
_cell.angle_gamma   90.00
#
_symmetry.space_group_name_H-M   'P 1'
#
loop_
_entity.id
_entity.type
_entity.pdbx_description
1 polymer ?
#
loop_
_entity_poly.entity_id
_entity_poly.type
_entity_poly.pdbx_seq_one_letter_code
_entity_poly.pdbx_strand_id
1 'polypeptide(L)'
;MEERIIKSGWVQKRSAYLKQWRRRWLVMRETNLCTYKTKDTSQKSTMNLPISEITEAIPSVLEIEKDFCFKIVCNEEYYITVDSDKELCLWLNLINHIRMGRNISLFDAPHFSRESKAMSDESLITSFSHTKSLINQREELLLNTLLSIYETYKVKAEEEHKILNESLTSEIENCRIVAESLSSDAGVLHKIQQIQRLTRDRQNFRPFDNINEAKLGISLDPEIVPKLIRPNIKVALKSPAEITIRRTVITRALKWRYTGNRIDALSFSISHDIELIGIGICSPYKQGGQICVKEFRVLCGSNSNSPIVYRHNTNIIIKFNPEESVHRINIEKPPLIKSDTKYTVFLNIEGSHTYKCVDCYPQVEGQVVWKFFNTNFTQSHQTNRCDITCGPIADFHYIIS
;
A
#
# COMPACT_ATOMS: atom_id res chain seq x y z
N MET A 1 -40.07 20.17 -16.84
CA MET A 1 -39.47 18.87 -17.24
C MET A 1 -39.16 18.17 -15.93
N GLU A 2 -39.77 17.02 -15.64
CA GLU A 2 -39.51 16.32 -14.38
C GLU A 2 -38.06 15.85 -14.34
N GLU A 3 -37.35 16.23 -13.29
CA GLU A 3 -35.95 15.87 -13.09
C GLU A 3 -35.81 14.34 -12.96
N ARG A 4 -34.87 13.75 -13.69
CA ARG A 4 -34.70 12.29 -13.79
C ARG A 4 -34.46 11.65 -12.41
N ILE A 5 -35.21 10.59 -12.10
CA ILE A 5 -34.94 9.75 -10.92
C ILE A 5 -33.76 8.82 -11.22
N ILE A 6 -32.73 8.89 -10.37
CA ILE A 6 -31.51 8.08 -10.50
C ILE A 6 -31.65 6.77 -9.74
N LYS A 7 -32.17 6.83 -8.50
CA LYS A 7 -32.49 5.65 -7.69
C LYS A 7 -33.69 5.95 -6.80
N SER A 8 -34.52 4.94 -6.57
CA SER A 8 -35.60 5.02 -5.58
C SER A 8 -35.78 3.68 -4.87
N GLY A 9 -36.28 3.70 -3.64
CA GLY A 9 -36.43 2.50 -2.83
C GLY A 9 -37.12 2.74 -1.49
N TRP A 10 -37.67 1.66 -0.91
CA TRP A 10 -38.20 1.71 0.45
C TRP A 10 -37.07 1.69 1.46
N VAL A 11 -37.13 2.59 2.44
CA VAL A 11 -36.18 2.68 3.56
C VAL A 11 -36.94 2.89 4.87
N GLN A 12 -36.31 2.69 6.02
CA GLN A 12 -36.83 3.26 7.27
C GLN A 12 -36.01 4.49 7.65
N LYS A 13 -36.68 5.63 7.78
CA LYS A 13 -36.07 6.89 8.22
C LYS A 13 -36.43 7.14 9.68
N ARG A 14 -35.45 7.53 10.49
CA ARG A 14 -35.68 7.98 11.87
C ARG A 14 -36.28 9.38 11.85
N SER A 15 -37.40 9.58 12.56
CA SER A 15 -38.00 10.89 12.76
C SER A 15 -37.04 11.80 13.55
N ALA A 16 -36.84 13.03 13.07
CA ALA A 16 -35.98 14.01 13.74
C ALA A 16 -36.46 14.30 15.18
N TYR A 17 -37.76 14.52 15.35
CA TYR A 17 -38.38 14.86 16.64
C TYR A 17 -38.73 13.63 17.49
N LEU A 18 -39.48 12.68 16.94
CA LEU A 18 -40.02 11.55 17.71
C LEU A 18 -39.02 10.41 17.87
N LYS A 19 -37.88 10.46 17.17
CA LYS A 19 -36.83 9.42 17.13
C LYS A 19 -37.32 8.01 16.77
N GLN A 20 -38.54 7.88 16.25
CA GLN A 20 -39.15 6.64 15.75
C GLN A 20 -38.77 6.37 14.29
N TRP A 21 -38.61 5.09 13.94
CA TRP A 21 -38.39 4.65 12.57
C TRP A 21 -39.70 4.58 11.81
N ARG A 22 -39.74 5.17 10.61
CA ARG A 22 -40.91 5.10 9.74
C ARG A 22 -40.50 4.75 8.32
N ARG A 23 -41.27 3.85 7.71
CA ARG A 23 -41.08 3.46 6.31
C ARG A 23 -41.33 4.65 5.38
N ARG A 24 -40.40 4.94 4.50
CA ARG A 24 -40.46 6.04 3.52
C ARG A 24 -39.92 5.58 2.18
N TRP A 25 -40.48 6.11 1.11
CA TRP A 25 -39.96 5.94 -0.24
C TRP A 25 -38.88 7.00 -0.46
N LEU A 26 -37.62 6.60 -0.46
CA LEU A 26 -36.46 7.46 -0.73
C LEU A 26 -36.28 7.58 -2.23
N VAL A 27 -36.07 8.79 -2.73
CA VAL A 27 -35.89 9.11 -4.14
C VAL A 27 -34.70 10.04 -4.27
N MET A 28 -33.74 9.63 -5.10
CA MET A 28 -32.58 10.46 -5.45
C MET A 28 -32.69 10.95 -6.88
N ARG A 29 -32.51 12.26 -7.03
CA ARG A 29 -32.43 13.00 -8.28
C ARG A 29 -31.03 13.61 -8.41
N GLU A 30 -30.78 14.40 -9.45
CA GLU A 30 -29.47 15.01 -9.69
C GLU A 30 -29.18 16.13 -8.69
N THR A 31 -30.19 16.88 -8.26
CA THR A 31 -30.03 18.01 -7.33
C THR A 31 -30.59 17.76 -5.94
N ASN A 32 -31.50 16.79 -5.77
CA ASN A 32 -32.23 16.60 -4.52
C ASN A 32 -32.38 15.13 -4.09
N LEU A 33 -32.37 14.92 -2.77
CA LEU A 33 -32.71 13.67 -2.10
C LEU A 33 -34.01 13.84 -1.31
N CYS A 34 -35.06 13.12 -1.72
CA CYS A 34 -36.41 13.28 -1.20
C CYS A 34 -36.93 12.01 -0.52
N THR A 35 -37.80 12.15 0.48
CA THR A 35 -38.58 11.02 1.01
C THR A 35 -40.08 11.26 0.91
N TYR A 36 -40.85 10.20 0.68
CA TYR A 36 -42.31 10.24 0.56
C TYR A 36 -42.98 9.17 1.42
N LYS A 37 -44.26 9.36 1.72
CA LYS A 37 -45.06 8.36 2.45
C LYS A 37 -45.44 7.16 1.57
N THR A 38 -45.57 7.39 0.27
CA THR A 38 -45.96 6.41 -0.76
C THR A 38 -44.96 6.46 -1.92
N LYS A 39 -45.11 5.59 -2.92
CA LYS A 39 -44.30 5.63 -4.15
C LYS A 39 -44.67 6.80 -5.07
N ASP A 40 -45.84 7.41 -4.86
CA ASP A 40 -46.33 8.53 -5.64
C ASP A 40 -45.56 9.80 -5.26
N THR A 41 -44.65 10.22 -6.15
CA THR A 41 -43.78 11.38 -5.95
C THR A 41 -44.45 12.72 -6.25
N SER A 42 -45.71 12.71 -6.72
CA SER A 42 -46.51 13.95 -6.88
C SER A 42 -46.96 14.51 -5.52
N GLN A 43 -46.98 13.67 -4.49
CA GLN A 43 -47.35 14.07 -3.13
C GLN A 43 -46.26 14.89 -2.45
N LYS A 44 -46.64 15.67 -1.44
CA LYS A 44 -45.70 16.46 -0.64
C LYS A 44 -44.63 15.56 0.00
N SER A 45 -43.37 15.84 -0.31
CA SER A 45 -42.21 15.14 0.28
C SER A 45 -42.13 15.36 1.80
N THR A 46 -41.80 14.31 2.55
CA THR A 46 -41.52 14.37 3.99
C THR A 46 -40.09 14.79 4.32
N MET A 47 -39.23 14.85 3.31
CA MET A 47 -37.88 15.41 3.34
C MET A 47 -37.57 15.82 1.91
N ASN A 48 -37.03 17.02 1.72
CA ASN A 48 -36.48 17.46 0.45
C ASN A 48 -35.14 18.11 0.77
N LEU A 49 -34.06 17.37 0.52
CA LEU A 49 -32.71 17.77 0.88
C LEU A 49 -31.92 18.05 -0.41
N PRO A 50 -31.52 19.31 -0.69
CA PRO A 50 -30.59 19.60 -1.77
C PRO A 50 -29.28 18.85 -1.55
N ILE A 51 -28.78 18.18 -2.58
CA ILE A 51 -27.53 17.40 -2.49
C ILE A 51 -26.34 18.29 -2.18
N SER A 52 -26.36 19.54 -2.67
CA SER A 52 -25.35 20.56 -2.36
C SER A 52 -25.26 20.93 -0.88
N GLU A 53 -26.31 20.70 -0.09
CA GLU A 53 -26.33 20.96 1.36
C GLU A 53 -25.81 19.77 2.19
N ILE A 54 -25.54 18.62 1.56
CA ILE A 54 -25.01 17.45 2.25
C ILE A 54 -23.52 17.69 2.53
N THR A 55 -23.14 17.72 3.80
CA THR A 55 -21.74 17.85 4.23
C THR A 55 -21.07 16.50 4.37
N GLU A 56 -21.83 15.46 4.75
CA GLU A 56 -21.32 14.11 4.92
C GLU A 56 -22.43 13.06 4.71
N ALA A 57 -22.10 11.92 4.12
CA ALA A 57 -22.95 10.74 4.10
C ALA A 57 -22.10 9.51 4.39
N ILE A 58 -22.28 8.90 5.56
CA ILE A 58 -21.43 7.81 6.07
C ILE A 58 -22.23 6.72 6.79
N PRO A 59 -21.68 5.49 6.91
CA PRO A 59 -22.28 4.45 7.75
C PRO A 59 -22.41 4.91 9.21
N SER A 60 -23.53 4.59 9.86
CA SER A 60 -23.86 5.02 11.23
C SER A 60 -23.92 3.87 12.24
N VAL A 61 -23.29 2.74 11.89
CA VAL A 61 -23.28 1.48 12.67
C VAL A 61 -22.80 1.65 14.12
N LEU A 62 -22.06 2.73 14.43
CA LEU A 62 -21.51 2.99 15.76
C LEU A 62 -22.39 3.85 16.68
N GLU A 63 -23.32 4.62 16.11
CA GLU A 63 -24.12 5.62 16.85
C GLU A 63 -25.55 5.14 17.06
N ILE A 64 -26.03 4.25 16.20
CA ILE A 64 -27.36 3.66 16.27
C ILE A 64 -27.22 2.15 16.15
N GLU A 65 -27.75 1.41 17.13
CA GLU A 65 -27.87 -0.06 17.13
C GLU A 65 -28.93 -0.55 16.12
N LYS A 66 -28.77 -0.18 14.84
CA LYS A 66 -29.58 -0.66 13.72
C LYS A 66 -28.66 -1.10 12.60
N ASP A 67 -28.89 -2.31 12.11
CA ASP A 67 -28.19 -2.84 10.95
C ASP A 67 -28.47 -2.02 9.69
N PHE A 68 -27.49 -1.99 8.80
CA PHE A 68 -27.53 -1.32 7.50
C PHE A 68 -27.98 0.16 7.60
N CYS A 69 -27.52 0.84 8.64
CA CYS A 69 -27.82 2.24 8.90
C CYS A 69 -26.73 3.17 8.35
N PHE A 70 -27.14 4.23 7.67
CA PHE A 70 -26.28 5.36 7.34
C PHE A 70 -26.86 6.66 7.89
N LYS A 71 -25.98 7.63 8.08
CA LYS A 71 -26.36 9.01 8.40
C LYS A 71 -26.01 9.93 7.24
N ILE A 72 -26.87 10.93 7.06
CA ILE A 72 -26.64 12.07 6.17
C ILE A 72 -26.59 13.31 7.06
N VAL A 73 -25.49 14.04 6.99
CA VAL A 73 -25.25 15.26 7.74
C VAL A 73 -25.42 16.45 6.79
N CYS A 74 -26.24 17.41 7.22
CA CYS A 74 -26.40 18.73 6.64
C CYS A 74 -26.52 19.75 7.80
N ASN A 75 -27.50 20.66 7.78
CA ASN A 75 -27.87 21.45 8.96
C ASN A 75 -28.44 20.59 10.12
N GLU A 76 -28.94 19.40 9.81
CA GLU A 76 -29.42 18.41 10.77
C GLU A 76 -28.92 17.02 10.38
N GLU A 77 -29.09 16.03 11.25
CA GLU A 77 -28.71 14.64 10.98
C GLU A 77 -29.94 13.80 10.62
N TYR A 78 -29.86 13.11 9.48
CA TYR A 78 -30.84 12.12 9.07
C TYR A 78 -30.28 10.72 9.17
N TYR A 79 -31.00 9.84 9.84
CA TYR A 79 -30.63 8.43 9.97
C TYR A 79 -31.59 7.57 9.15
N ILE A 80 -31.02 6.73 8.30
CA ILE A 80 -31.74 5.90 7.33
C ILE A 80 -31.21 4.47 7.42
N THR A 81 -32.13 3.51 7.48
CA THR A 81 -31.84 2.08 7.42
C THR A 81 -32.44 1.48 6.16
N VAL A 82 -31.72 0.53 5.59
CA VAL A 82 -32.08 -0.19 4.35
C VAL A 82 -32.10 -1.69 4.60
N ASP A 83 -32.60 -2.44 3.62
CA ASP A 83 -32.85 -3.88 3.80
C ASP A 83 -31.59 -4.75 3.64
N SER A 84 -30.46 -4.18 3.18
CA SER A 84 -29.21 -4.93 3.00
C SER A 84 -27.98 -4.03 2.95
N ASP A 85 -26.82 -4.63 3.21
CA ASP A 85 -25.50 -4.00 3.06
C ASP A 85 -25.23 -3.51 1.63
N LYS A 86 -25.66 -4.29 0.63
CA LYS A 86 -25.60 -3.89 -0.77
C LYS A 86 -26.35 -2.58 -1.02
N GLU A 87 -27.57 -2.47 -0.50
CA GLU A 87 -28.36 -1.24 -0.63
C GLU A 87 -27.70 -0.07 0.12
N LEU A 88 -27.09 -0.32 1.27
CA LEU A 88 -26.38 0.68 2.06
C LEU A 88 -25.26 1.31 1.23
N CYS A 89 -24.39 0.48 0.65
CA CYS A 89 -23.28 0.96 -0.17
C CYS A 89 -23.76 1.60 -1.47
N LEU A 90 -24.79 1.06 -2.13
CA LEU A 90 -25.36 1.70 -3.32
C LEU A 90 -25.88 3.11 -3.03
N TRP A 91 -26.61 3.30 -1.93
CA TRP A 91 -27.09 4.62 -1.53
C TRP A 91 -25.94 5.57 -1.17
N LEU A 92 -24.98 5.13 -0.37
CA LEU A 92 -23.84 5.95 0.04
C LEU A 92 -22.93 6.34 -1.14
N ASN A 93 -22.62 5.40 -2.03
CA ASN A 93 -21.81 5.66 -3.21
C ASN A 93 -22.51 6.65 -4.13
N LEU A 94 -23.81 6.48 -4.37
CA LEU A 94 -24.55 7.39 -5.24
C LEU A 94 -24.63 8.81 -4.65
N ILE A 95 -24.96 8.93 -3.36
CA ILE A 95 -25.02 10.22 -2.66
C ILE A 95 -23.68 10.93 -2.71
N ASN A 96 -22.58 10.25 -2.36
CA ASN A 96 -21.26 10.87 -2.34
C ASN A 96 -20.73 11.16 -3.75
N HIS A 97 -21.00 10.30 -4.74
CA HIS A 97 -20.61 10.54 -6.13
C HIS A 97 -21.24 11.82 -6.71
N ILE A 98 -22.55 12.00 -6.51
CA ILE A 98 -23.26 13.18 -7.03
C ILE A 98 -22.87 14.43 -6.27
N ARG A 99 -22.71 14.34 -4.95
CA ARG A 99 -22.29 15.44 -4.08
C ARG A 99 -20.88 15.95 -4.38
N MET A 100 -19.92 15.05 -4.64
CA MET A 100 -18.50 15.40 -4.83
C MET A 100 -18.13 15.68 -6.29
N GLY A 101 -19.03 15.42 -7.25
CA GLY A 101 -18.84 15.65 -8.68
C GLY A 101 -17.83 14.71 -9.33
N ARG A 102 -18.29 13.78 -10.19
CA ARG A 102 -17.52 12.83 -11.04
C ARG A 102 -16.32 12.10 -10.43
N ASN A 103 -16.04 12.25 -9.14
CA ASN A 103 -15.11 11.46 -8.37
C ASN A 103 -15.85 10.24 -7.82
N ILE A 104 -15.31 9.05 -8.07
CA ILE A 104 -15.90 7.79 -7.62
C ILE A 104 -15.56 7.64 -6.13
N SER A 105 -16.55 7.77 -5.25
CA SER A 105 -16.39 7.33 -3.85
C SER A 105 -16.42 5.80 -3.81
N LEU A 106 -15.35 5.18 -3.33
CA LEU A 106 -15.24 3.73 -3.15
C LEU A 106 -15.73 3.33 -1.73
N PHE A 107 -17.04 3.32 -1.48
CA PHE A 107 -17.58 2.52 -0.39
C PHE A 107 -17.81 1.10 -0.91
N ASP A 108 -16.89 0.19 -0.62
CA ASP A 108 -17.13 -1.24 -0.83
C ASP A 108 -18.08 -1.76 0.25
N ALA A 109 -19.05 -2.59 -0.16
CA ALA A 109 -19.94 -3.36 0.70
C ALA A 109 -19.15 -4.06 1.81
N PRO A 110 -19.37 -3.74 3.11
CA PRO A 110 -18.93 -4.61 4.18
C PRO A 110 -19.51 -6.01 3.92
N HIS A 111 -18.68 -6.94 3.48
CA HIS A 111 -19.05 -8.34 3.29
C HIS A 111 -19.54 -8.95 4.62
N PHE A 112 -20.80 -8.73 4.95
CA PHE A 112 -21.59 -9.54 5.86
C PHE A 112 -22.09 -10.71 5.03
N SER A 113 -21.27 -11.75 4.98
CA SER A 113 -21.64 -13.06 4.48
C SER A 113 -22.82 -13.61 5.28
N ARG A 114 -24.03 -13.53 4.70
CA ARG A 114 -25.07 -14.54 4.87
C ARG A 114 -25.71 -14.80 3.51
N GLU A 115 -25.43 -15.98 2.98
CA GLU A 115 -26.15 -16.60 1.87
C GLU A 115 -27.65 -16.59 2.14
N SER A 116 -28.45 -15.98 1.25
CA SER A 116 -29.81 -16.42 0.88
C SER A 116 -30.51 -15.44 -0.07
N LYS A 117 -30.25 -15.63 -1.36
CA LYS A 117 -31.25 -15.82 -2.43
C LYS A 117 -30.48 -15.92 -3.73
N ALA A 118 -30.32 -17.15 -4.22
CA ALA A 118 -29.73 -17.43 -5.52
C ALA A 118 -30.42 -16.55 -6.57
N MET A 119 -29.63 -15.71 -7.25
CA MET A 119 -30.00 -15.24 -8.58
C MET A 119 -30.16 -16.47 -9.48
N SER A 120 -31.07 -16.43 -10.44
CA SER A 120 -31.23 -17.57 -11.36
C SER A 120 -29.90 -17.85 -12.08
N ASP A 121 -29.59 -19.12 -12.32
CA ASP A 121 -28.32 -19.54 -12.93
C ASP A 121 -28.05 -18.80 -14.25
N GLU A 122 -29.09 -18.48 -15.02
CA GLU A 122 -29.02 -17.72 -16.26
C GLU A 122 -28.59 -16.25 -16.04
N SER A 123 -29.07 -15.60 -14.98
CA SER A 123 -28.67 -14.21 -14.67
C SER A 123 -27.28 -14.15 -14.02
N LEU A 124 -26.88 -15.19 -13.29
CA LEU A 124 -25.50 -15.35 -12.81
C LEU A 124 -24.56 -15.50 -13.99
N ILE A 125 -24.81 -16.45 -14.89
CA ILE A 125 -23.98 -16.70 -16.09
C ILE A 125 -23.88 -15.44 -16.95
N THR A 126 -24.98 -14.72 -17.16
CA THR A 126 -24.99 -13.48 -17.95
C THR A 126 -24.17 -12.37 -17.26
N SER A 127 -24.32 -12.21 -15.94
CA SER A 127 -23.55 -11.21 -15.18
C SER A 127 -22.05 -11.55 -15.11
N PHE A 128 -21.70 -12.82 -14.94
CA PHE A 128 -20.32 -13.29 -14.96
C PHE A 128 -19.71 -13.15 -16.34
N SER A 129 -20.45 -13.47 -17.40
CA SER A 129 -19.98 -13.32 -18.79
C SER A 129 -19.76 -11.86 -19.15
N HIS A 130 -20.67 -10.97 -18.77
CA HIS A 130 -20.52 -9.54 -18.99
C HIS A 130 -19.35 -8.95 -18.19
N THR A 131 -19.20 -9.35 -16.92
CA THR A 131 -18.09 -8.92 -16.07
C THR A 131 -16.76 -9.44 -16.60
N LYS A 132 -16.69 -10.71 -17.04
CA LYS A 132 -15.51 -11.29 -17.69
C LYS A 132 -15.15 -10.55 -18.98
N SER A 133 -16.14 -10.18 -19.80
CA SER A 133 -15.91 -9.38 -21.00
C SER A 133 -15.32 -8.01 -20.68
N LEU A 134 -15.83 -7.32 -19.66
CA LEU A 134 -15.32 -6.02 -19.23
C LEU A 134 -13.89 -6.11 -18.66
N ILE A 135 -13.59 -7.17 -17.90
CA ILE A 135 -12.25 -7.43 -17.38
C ILE A 135 -11.28 -7.68 -18.53
N ASN A 136 -11.64 -8.52 -19.49
CA ASN A 136 -10.79 -8.81 -20.65
C ASN A 136 -10.53 -7.56 -21.51
N GLN A 137 -11.55 -6.72 -21.73
CA GLN A 137 -11.37 -5.45 -22.46
C GLN A 137 -10.42 -4.49 -21.72
N ARG A 138 -10.49 -4.46 -20.38
CA ARG A 138 -9.60 -3.64 -19.57
C ARG A 138 -8.17 -4.18 -19.56
N GLU A 139 -8.01 -5.49 -19.49
CA GLU A 139 -6.71 -6.16 -19.58
C GLU A 139 -6.03 -5.84 -20.92
N GLU A 140 -6.75 -5.96 -22.04
CA GLU A 140 -6.23 -5.65 -23.38
C GLU A 140 -5.81 -4.18 -23.51
N LEU A 141 -6.62 -3.26 -22.98
CA LEU A 141 -6.28 -1.82 -22.96
C LEU A 141 -4.99 -1.55 -22.16
N LEU A 142 -4.84 -2.18 -21.00
CA LEU A 142 -3.65 -2.04 -20.15
C LEU A 142 -2.42 -2.63 -20.82
N LEU A 143 -2.54 -3.79 -21.46
CA LEU A 143 -1.45 -4.43 -22.20
C LEU A 143 -0.96 -3.55 -23.35
N ASN A 144 -1.89 -2.99 -24.13
CA ASN A 144 -1.57 -2.08 -25.23
C ASN A 144 -0.89 -0.80 -24.74
N THR A 145 -1.34 -0.25 -23.61
CA THR A 145 -0.72 0.93 -23.00
C THR A 145 0.70 0.62 -22.53
N LEU A 146 0.91 -0.53 -21.88
CA LEU A 146 2.21 -0.95 -21.40
C LEU A 146 3.20 -1.20 -22.56
N LEU A 147 2.73 -1.83 -23.64
CA LEU A 147 3.53 -2.05 -24.85
C LEU A 147 3.94 -0.72 -25.50
N SER A 148 3.02 0.25 -25.60
CA SER A 148 3.34 1.58 -26.13
C SER A 148 4.40 2.32 -25.30
N ILE A 149 4.30 2.23 -23.97
CA ILE A 149 5.30 2.79 -23.06
C ILE A 149 6.65 2.08 -23.24
N TYR A 150 6.65 0.75 -23.30
CA TYR A 150 7.87 -0.05 -23.50
C TYR A 150 8.60 0.31 -24.79
N GLU A 151 7.88 0.39 -25.92
CA GLU A 151 8.50 0.76 -27.22
C GLU A 151 9.08 2.18 -27.17
N THR A 152 8.42 3.11 -26.48
CA THR A 152 8.94 4.48 -26.29
C THR A 152 10.26 4.48 -25.51
N TYR A 153 10.33 3.71 -24.42
CA TYR A 153 11.56 3.57 -23.63
C TYR A 153 12.67 2.84 -24.38
N LYS A 154 12.32 1.83 -25.19
CA LYS A 154 13.27 1.08 -26.01
C LYS A 154 13.95 1.99 -27.03
N VAL A 155 13.19 2.78 -27.79
CA VAL A 155 13.74 3.75 -28.75
C VAL A 155 14.67 4.74 -28.05
N LYS A 156 14.28 5.26 -26.89
CA LYS A 156 15.11 6.18 -26.12
C LYS A 156 16.42 5.54 -25.65
N ALA A 157 16.37 4.29 -25.19
CA ALA A 157 17.57 3.55 -24.77
C ALA A 157 18.51 3.26 -25.95
N GLU A 158 17.97 2.95 -27.12
CA GLU A 158 18.74 2.75 -28.36
C GLU A 158 19.43 4.05 -28.81
N GLU A 159 18.76 5.19 -28.72
CA GLU A 159 19.35 6.52 -28.98
C GLU A 159 20.46 6.87 -27.99
N GLU A 160 20.23 6.68 -26.68
CA GLU A 160 21.24 6.94 -25.64
C GLU A 160 22.47 6.04 -25.83
N HIS A 161 22.28 4.75 -26.15
CA HIS A 161 23.37 3.82 -26.43
C HIS A 161 24.18 4.24 -27.67
N LYS A 162 23.51 4.73 -28.72
CA LYS A 162 24.18 5.25 -29.92
C LYS A 162 25.08 6.45 -29.59
N ILE A 163 24.55 7.42 -28.84
CA ILE A 163 25.30 8.62 -28.41
C ILE A 163 26.51 8.22 -27.57
N LEU A 164 26.34 7.28 -26.64
CA LEU A 164 27.42 6.84 -25.75
C LEU A 164 28.54 6.12 -26.53
N ASN A 165 28.18 5.28 -27.51
CA ASN A 165 29.16 4.61 -28.37
C ASN A 165 29.92 5.58 -29.28
N GLU A 166 29.26 6.58 -29.85
CA GLU A 166 29.92 7.63 -30.63
C GLU A 166 30.92 8.42 -29.77
N SER A 167 30.52 8.77 -28.54
CA SER A 167 31.38 9.44 -27.56
C SER A 167 32.59 8.58 -27.15
N LEU A 168 32.38 7.30 -26.86
CA LEU A 168 33.45 6.36 -26.50
C LEU A 168 34.45 6.18 -27.65
N THR A 169 33.95 6.04 -28.88
CA THR A 169 34.81 5.89 -30.07
C THR A 169 35.67 7.14 -30.28
N SER A 170 35.09 8.33 -30.09
CA SER A 170 35.84 9.59 -30.12
C SER A 170 36.90 9.66 -29.01
N GLU A 171 36.59 9.19 -27.79
CA GLU A 171 37.54 9.15 -26.68
C GLU A 171 38.73 8.24 -26.98
N ILE A 172 38.47 7.03 -27.50
CA ILE A 172 39.51 6.07 -27.87
C ILE A 172 40.45 6.68 -28.91
N GLU A 173 39.92 7.37 -29.91
CA GLU A 173 40.72 8.03 -30.93
C GLU A 173 41.54 9.20 -30.36
N ASN A 174 40.96 10.00 -29.45
CA ASN A 174 41.69 11.05 -28.73
C ASN A 174 42.85 10.46 -27.91
N CYS A 175 42.63 9.36 -27.20
CA CYS A 175 43.67 8.65 -26.46
C CYS A 175 44.78 8.12 -27.38
N ARG A 176 44.41 7.61 -28.57
CA ARG A 176 45.37 7.16 -29.59
C ARG A 176 46.26 8.31 -30.07
N ILE A 177 45.66 9.45 -30.42
CA ILE A 177 46.40 10.67 -30.84
C ILE A 177 47.35 11.15 -29.74
N VAL A 178 46.91 11.12 -28.47
CA VAL A 178 47.78 11.49 -27.34
C VAL A 178 48.93 10.50 -27.19
N ALA A 179 48.68 9.19 -27.28
CA ALA A 179 49.73 8.17 -27.18
C ALA A 179 50.77 8.30 -28.30
N GLU A 180 50.35 8.55 -29.54
CA GLU A 180 51.24 8.79 -30.69
C GLU A 180 52.03 10.09 -30.54
N SER A 181 51.40 11.15 -30.03
CA SER A 181 52.08 12.41 -29.76
C SER A 181 53.17 12.24 -28.69
N LEU A 182 52.93 11.37 -27.69
CA LEU A 182 53.90 11.07 -26.64
C LEU A 182 55.06 10.20 -27.14
N SER A 183 54.84 9.29 -28.09
CA SER A 183 55.85 8.37 -28.64
C SER A 183 56.78 8.99 -29.70
N SER A 184 56.43 10.13 -30.30
CA SER A 184 57.31 10.84 -31.24
C SER A 184 58.44 11.62 -30.54
N ASP A 185 59.63 11.73 -31.14
CA ASP A 185 60.78 12.48 -30.59
C ASP A 185 60.70 14.02 -30.78
N ALA A 186 59.53 14.56 -31.12
CA ALA A 186 59.35 16.00 -31.31
C ALA A 186 59.40 16.78 -29.99
N GLY A 187 59.87 18.04 -30.04
CA GLY A 187 60.10 18.88 -28.87
C GLY A 187 58.89 19.05 -27.94
N VAL A 188 59.15 19.03 -26.64
CA VAL A 188 58.18 19.06 -25.52
C VAL A 188 57.08 20.13 -25.69
N LEU A 189 57.42 21.29 -26.26
CA LEU A 189 56.48 22.40 -26.48
C LEU A 189 55.36 22.07 -27.48
N HIS A 190 55.68 21.34 -28.56
CA HIS A 190 54.70 20.93 -29.57
C HIS A 190 53.72 19.88 -29.02
N LYS A 191 54.24 18.96 -28.18
CA LYS A 191 53.42 17.96 -27.45
C LYS A 191 52.43 18.64 -26.50
N ILE A 192 52.87 19.65 -25.74
CA ILE A 192 52.01 20.41 -24.83
C ILE A 192 50.92 21.16 -25.60
N GLN A 193 51.24 21.78 -26.74
CA GLN A 193 50.26 22.51 -27.54
C GLN A 193 49.21 21.60 -28.20
N GLN A 194 49.59 20.41 -28.69
CA GLN A 194 48.64 19.42 -29.22
C GLN A 194 47.68 18.91 -28.14
N ILE A 195 48.21 18.53 -26.97
CA ILE A 195 47.39 18.06 -25.83
C ILE A 195 46.45 19.18 -25.34
N GLN A 196 46.93 20.43 -25.28
CA GLN A 196 46.13 21.58 -24.87
C GLN A 196 45.02 21.94 -25.88
N ARG A 197 45.20 21.70 -27.18
CA ARG A 197 44.13 21.89 -28.19
C ARG A 197 43.02 20.86 -28.03
N LEU A 198 43.37 19.58 -27.83
CA LEU A 198 42.40 18.49 -27.59
C LEU A 198 41.61 18.67 -26.29
N THR A 199 42.20 19.33 -25.28
CA THR A 199 41.55 19.59 -23.99
C THR A 199 40.80 20.93 -23.93
N ARG A 200 41.07 21.88 -24.84
CA ARG A 200 40.38 23.19 -24.87
C ARG A 200 38.91 23.10 -25.23
N ASP A 201 38.52 22.22 -26.16
CA ASP A 201 37.10 22.02 -26.50
C ASP A 201 36.30 21.38 -25.35
N ARG A 202 36.97 20.73 -24.39
CA ARG A 202 36.37 20.16 -23.17
C ARG A 202 36.23 21.12 -22.01
N GLN A 203 36.72 22.36 -22.09
CA GLN A 203 36.55 23.33 -21.00
C GLN A 203 35.16 23.96 -20.95
N ASN A 204 34.29 23.71 -21.93
CA ASN A 204 32.87 24.06 -21.88
C ASN A 204 32.05 22.98 -21.17
N PHE A 205 32.40 22.66 -19.92
CA PHE A 205 31.46 21.97 -19.04
C PHE A 205 30.35 22.95 -18.66
N ARG A 206 29.21 22.90 -19.37
CA ARG A 206 27.95 23.19 -18.70
C ARG A 206 27.72 22.06 -17.69
N PRO A 207 27.25 22.35 -16.47
CA PRO A 207 26.88 21.30 -15.54
C PRO A 207 25.85 20.41 -16.24
N PHE A 208 26.15 19.11 -16.30
CA PHE A 208 25.21 18.10 -16.78
C PHE A 208 24.13 17.93 -15.71
N ASP A 209 23.13 18.79 -15.73
CA ASP A 209 21.87 18.54 -15.03
C ASP A 209 21.10 17.49 -15.84
N ASN A 210 20.83 16.34 -15.20
CA ASN A 210 19.91 15.26 -15.63
C ASN A 210 20.45 14.13 -16.54
N ILE A 211 21.43 13.36 -16.04
CA ILE A 211 21.54 11.95 -16.45
C ILE A 211 21.21 11.05 -15.26
N ASN A 212 20.18 10.24 -15.43
CA ASN A 212 19.81 9.14 -14.52
C ASN A 212 21.02 8.23 -14.28
N GLU A 213 21.38 8.02 -13.02
CA GLU A 213 22.40 7.04 -12.61
C GLU A 213 21.97 5.62 -12.99
N ALA A 214 22.36 5.14 -14.17
CA ALA A 214 22.38 3.72 -14.47
C ALA A 214 23.52 3.07 -13.67
N LYS A 215 23.17 2.34 -12.60
CA LYS A 215 24.12 1.60 -11.76
C LYS A 215 24.65 0.38 -12.53
N LEU A 216 25.90 0.45 -12.98
CA LEU A 216 26.64 -0.74 -13.43
C LEU A 216 27.11 -1.51 -12.18
N GLY A 217 26.50 -2.67 -11.91
CA GLY A 217 26.95 -3.58 -10.86
C GLY A 217 28.11 -4.42 -11.37
N ILE A 218 29.33 -4.15 -10.89
CA ILE A 218 30.49 -5.00 -11.16
C ILE A 218 30.76 -5.83 -9.90
N SER A 219 30.61 -7.15 -10.02
CA SER A 219 31.03 -8.10 -8.98
C SER A 219 32.53 -8.33 -9.13
N LEU A 220 33.32 -7.79 -8.20
CA LEU A 220 34.76 -8.02 -8.14
C LEU A 220 35.08 -8.97 -6.99
N ASP A 221 36.05 -9.85 -7.21
CA ASP A 221 36.59 -10.75 -6.20
C ASP A 221 37.20 -9.94 -5.02
N PRO A 222 36.82 -10.21 -3.76
CA PRO A 222 37.31 -9.51 -2.57
C PRO A 222 38.84 -9.44 -2.46
N GLU A 223 39.58 -10.42 -2.99
CA GLU A 223 41.04 -10.44 -2.90
C GLU A 223 41.74 -9.45 -3.86
N ILE A 224 41.02 -8.99 -4.90
CA ILE A 224 41.54 -8.11 -5.95
C ILE A 224 41.35 -6.63 -5.57
N VAL A 225 40.37 -6.32 -4.72
CA VAL A 225 39.99 -4.96 -4.29
C VAL A 225 41.15 -4.15 -3.68
N PRO A 226 41.98 -4.70 -2.76
CA PRO A 226 43.08 -3.94 -2.16
C PRO A 226 44.19 -3.58 -3.16
N LYS A 227 44.30 -4.31 -4.28
CA LYS A 227 45.33 -4.12 -5.31
C LYS A 227 44.97 -3.03 -6.32
N LEU A 228 43.67 -2.72 -6.47
CA LEU A 228 43.15 -1.69 -7.39
C LEU A 228 43.00 -0.32 -6.75
N ILE A 229 42.83 -0.26 -5.42
CA ILE A 229 42.58 1.00 -4.72
C ILE A 229 43.91 1.72 -4.46
N ARG A 230 44.22 2.74 -5.26
CA ARG A 230 45.24 3.73 -4.90
C ARG A 230 44.80 4.49 -3.63
N PRO A 231 45.71 4.96 -2.76
CA PRO A 231 45.40 5.50 -1.42
C PRO A 231 44.43 6.69 -1.37
N ASN A 232 44.11 7.29 -2.52
CA ASN A 232 43.28 8.50 -2.62
C ASN A 232 41.85 8.25 -3.12
N ILE A 233 41.41 6.99 -3.26
CA ILE A 233 40.02 6.67 -3.57
C ILE A 233 39.31 6.25 -2.28
N LYS A 234 38.51 7.17 -1.71
CA LYS A 234 37.52 6.80 -0.69
C LYS A 234 36.40 6.00 -1.36
N VAL A 235 36.51 4.67 -1.32
CA VAL A 235 35.41 3.78 -1.67
C VAL A 235 34.43 3.78 -0.51
N ALA A 236 33.30 4.46 -0.67
CA ALA A 236 32.16 4.26 0.20
C ALA A 236 31.51 2.93 -0.20
N LEU A 237 31.81 1.86 0.54
CA LEU A 237 31.01 0.63 0.48
C LEU A 237 29.58 1.04 0.84
N LYS A 238 28.66 0.98 -0.12
CA LYS A 238 27.25 1.22 0.17
C LYS A 238 26.83 0.19 1.21
N SER A 239 26.38 0.67 2.37
CA SER A 239 25.67 -0.17 3.33
C SER A 239 24.63 -0.98 2.56
N PRO A 240 24.51 -2.29 2.82
CA PRO A 240 23.61 -3.13 2.06
C PRO A 240 22.19 -2.54 2.14
N ALA A 241 21.54 -2.41 0.98
CA ALA A 241 20.32 -1.64 0.85
C ALA A 241 19.22 -2.24 1.73
N GLU A 242 18.68 -1.45 2.64
CA GLU A 242 17.52 -1.84 3.42
C GLU A 242 16.31 -2.05 2.49
N ILE A 243 15.62 -3.17 2.69
CA ILE A 243 14.41 -3.53 1.96
C ILE A 243 13.25 -3.65 2.96
N THR A 244 12.08 -3.16 2.55
CA THR A 244 10.84 -3.30 3.31
C THR A 244 9.83 -4.07 2.48
N ILE A 245 9.17 -5.05 3.08
CA ILE A 245 7.97 -5.69 2.51
C ILE A 245 6.77 -5.41 3.40
N ARG A 246 5.64 -5.09 2.77
CA ARG A 246 4.34 -4.91 3.41
C ARG A 246 3.43 -6.06 3.02
N ARG A 247 2.89 -6.78 4.02
CA ARG A 247 2.04 -7.96 3.77
C ARG A 247 0.56 -7.64 3.56
N THR A 248 0.17 -6.37 3.48
CA THR A 248 -1.23 -5.93 3.44
C THR A 248 -1.43 -4.84 2.42
N VAL A 249 -2.53 -4.88 1.68
CA VAL A 249 -2.92 -3.79 0.76
C VAL A 249 -3.13 -2.50 1.55
N ILE A 250 -3.83 -2.61 2.69
CA ILE A 250 -4.30 -1.47 3.45
C ILE A 250 -4.48 -1.82 4.92
N THR A 251 -4.15 -0.87 5.78
CA THR A 251 -4.50 -0.92 7.20
C THR A 251 -5.81 -0.15 7.45
N ARG A 252 -6.78 -0.74 8.15
CA ARG A 252 -8.08 -0.10 8.43
C ARG A 252 -8.33 0.08 9.92
N ALA A 253 -9.05 1.15 10.28
CA ALA A 253 -9.43 1.49 11.66
C ALA A 253 -10.58 0.61 12.20
N LEU A 254 -10.46 -0.71 12.07
CA LEU A 254 -11.49 -1.70 12.42
C LEU A 254 -11.39 -2.21 13.86
N LYS A 255 -10.87 -1.38 14.78
CA LYS A 255 -10.79 -1.66 16.23
C LYS A 255 -10.03 -2.96 16.56
N TRP A 256 -8.74 -3.08 16.20
CA TRP A 256 -7.93 -4.15 16.79
C TRP A 256 -7.81 -3.91 18.29
N ARG A 257 -8.13 -4.94 19.08
CA ARG A 257 -8.27 -4.83 20.54
C ARG A 257 -7.14 -5.56 21.23
N TYR A 258 -6.66 -4.98 22.30
CA TYR A 258 -5.69 -5.59 23.20
C TYR A 258 -6.38 -5.81 24.54
N THR A 259 -6.86 -7.03 24.76
CA THR A 259 -7.63 -7.38 25.97
C THR A 259 -7.01 -8.58 26.68
N GLY A 260 -6.68 -8.41 27.95
CA GLY A 260 -5.97 -9.43 28.73
C GLY A 260 -4.55 -9.68 28.20
N ASN A 261 -3.95 -10.80 28.60
CA ASN A 261 -2.60 -11.20 28.16
C ASN A 261 -2.64 -12.00 26.84
N ARG A 262 -3.41 -11.52 25.86
CA ARG A 262 -3.49 -12.14 24.54
C ARG A 262 -2.34 -11.69 23.65
N ILE A 263 -1.90 -12.59 22.79
CA ILE A 263 -0.69 -12.43 21.97
C ILE A 263 -1.05 -12.34 20.50
N ASP A 264 -0.47 -11.37 19.82
CA ASP A 264 -0.44 -11.30 18.36
C ASP A 264 0.81 -12.00 17.85
N ALA A 265 0.65 -13.07 17.06
CA ALA A 265 1.79 -13.80 16.50
C ALA A 265 1.56 -14.21 15.05
N LEU A 266 2.57 -14.01 14.21
CA LEU A 266 2.54 -14.35 12.79
C LEU A 266 3.80 -15.12 12.41
N SER A 267 3.62 -16.30 11.83
CA SER A 267 4.72 -17.12 11.32
C SER A 267 5.04 -16.75 9.87
N PHE A 268 6.29 -16.88 9.48
CA PHE A 268 6.76 -16.61 8.13
C PHE A 268 7.95 -17.50 7.74
N SER A 269 8.23 -17.61 6.45
CA SER A 269 9.48 -18.15 5.89
C SER A 269 9.92 -17.31 4.69
N ILE A 270 11.18 -17.41 4.32
CA ILE A 270 11.80 -16.59 3.26
C ILE A 270 12.63 -17.45 2.31
N SER A 271 12.86 -16.98 1.09
CA SER A 271 13.63 -17.69 0.05
C SER A 271 15.14 -17.46 0.08
N HIS A 272 15.63 -16.42 0.78
CA HIS A 272 17.04 -16.07 0.88
C HIS A 272 17.38 -15.75 2.33
N ASP A 273 18.65 -15.92 2.71
CA ASP A 273 19.12 -15.51 4.03
C ASP A 273 19.06 -13.97 4.15
N ILE A 274 18.56 -13.48 5.28
CA ILE A 274 18.45 -12.04 5.55
C ILE A 274 18.85 -11.73 6.99
N GLU A 275 19.26 -10.49 7.24
CA GLU A 275 19.22 -9.89 8.56
C GLU A 275 17.90 -9.14 8.74
N LEU A 276 17.11 -9.55 9.74
CA LEU A 276 15.86 -8.88 10.06
C LEU A 276 16.14 -7.67 10.95
N ILE A 277 15.95 -6.47 10.43
CA ILE A 277 16.34 -5.22 11.12
C ILE A 277 15.15 -4.45 11.70
N GLY A 278 13.92 -4.81 11.37
CA GLY A 278 12.74 -4.15 11.92
C GLY A 278 11.41 -4.81 11.59
N ILE A 279 10.38 -4.46 12.36
CA ILE A 279 9.00 -4.89 12.15
C ILE A 279 8.08 -3.66 12.21
N GLY A 280 7.19 -3.51 11.25
CA GLY A 280 6.12 -2.51 11.27
C GLY A 280 4.87 -3.05 11.96
N ILE A 281 4.41 -2.33 12.98
CA ILE A 281 3.20 -2.65 13.77
C ILE A 281 2.17 -1.54 13.59
N CYS A 282 0.90 -1.89 13.45
CA CYS A 282 -0.19 -0.91 13.33
C CYS A 282 -0.24 0.05 14.52
N SER A 283 -0.37 1.35 14.24
CA SER A 283 -0.43 2.43 15.22
C SER A 283 -1.86 2.64 15.76
N PRO A 284 -2.02 3.31 16.92
CA PRO A 284 -3.33 3.76 17.38
C PRO A 284 -3.98 4.67 16.34
N TYR A 285 -5.30 4.54 16.09
CA TYR A 285 -6.01 5.36 15.08
C TYR A 285 -6.83 6.51 15.68
N LYS A 286 -6.90 6.64 17.01
CA LYS A 286 -7.61 7.73 17.69
C LYS A 286 -6.63 8.72 18.30
N GLN A 287 -6.93 10.01 18.19
CA GLN A 287 -6.16 11.06 18.83
C GLN A 287 -6.01 10.81 20.34
N GLY A 288 -4.78 10.98 20.85
CA GLY A 288 -4.42 10.66 22.24
C GLY A 288 -4.24 9.16 22.53
N GLY A 289 -4.49 8.28 21.56
CA GLY A 289 -4.28 6.84 21.69
C GLY A 289 -2.81 6.48 21.83
N GLN A 290 -2.53 5.48 22.66
CA GLN A 290 -1.20 4.92 22.88
C GLN A 290 -1.30 3.42 23.13
N ILE A 291 -0.33 2.68 22.61
CA ILE A 291 -0.09 1.27 22.95
C ILE A 291 1.31 1.09 23.54
N CYS A 292 1.47 -0.01 24.27
CA CYS A 292 2.72 -0.48 24.83
C CYS A 292 2.94 -1.92 24.38
N VAL A 293 4.01 -2.17 23.63
CA VAL A 293 4.48 -3.52 23.31
C VAL A 293 5.31 -4.01 24.49
N LYS A 294 4.73 -4.89 25.30
CA LYS A 294 5.35 -5.48 26.50
C LYS A 294 6.38 -6.54 26.17
N GLU A 295 6.11 -7.33 25.14
CA GLU A 295 7.03 -8.33 24.67
C GLU A 295 7.08 -8.29 23.16
N PHE A 296 8.30 -8.22 22.64
CA PHE A 296 8.58 -8.43 21.23
C PHE A 296 9.67 -9.50 21.11
N ARG A 297 9.32 -10.63 20.48
CA ARG A 297 10.23 -11.75 20.24
C ARG A 297 10.15 -12.19 18.78
N VAL A 298 11.27 -12.70 18.27
CA VAL A 298 11.31 -13.51 17.05
C VAL A 298 11.72 -14.92 17.46
N LEU A 299 10.95 -15.91 17.02
CA LEU A 299 11.11 -17.32 17.37
C LEU A 299 11.53 -18.12 16.14
N CYS A 300 12.36 -19.15 16.30
CA CYS A 300 12.70 -20.12 15.27
C CYS A 300 11.69 -21.28 15.28
N GLY A 301 10.78 -21.27 14.31
CA GLY A 301 9.67 -22.21 14.14
C GLY A 301 8.31 -21.50 14.12
N SER A 302 7.24 -22.30 13.96
CA SER A 302 5.86 -21.81 13.84
C SER A 302 5.03 -21.94 15.11
N ASN A 303 5.65 -22.23 16.27
CA ASN A 303 4.96 -22.37 17.54
C ASN A 303 5.22 -21.16 18.45
N SER A 304 4.23 -20.76 19.23
CA SER A 304 4.35 -19.65 20.19
C SER A 304 5.37 -19.89 21.33
N ASN A 305 5.89 -21.12 21.48
CA ASN A 305 6.94 -21.50 22.42
C ASN A 305 8.25 -21.94 21.71
N SER A 306 8.36 -21.73 20.40
CA SER A 306 9.58 -22.01 19.63
C SER A 306 10.80 -21.29 20.23
N PRO A 307 12.03 -21.82 20.03
CA PRO A 307 13.26 -21.19 20.51
C PRO A 307 13.37 -19.72 20.10
N ILE A 308 13.74 -18.87 21.04
CA ILE A 308 13.85 -17.42 20.82
C ILE A 308 15.17 -17.12 20.10
N VAL A 309 15.10 -16.45 18.95
CA VAL A 309 16.28 -15.93 18.23
C VAL A 309 16.48 -14.44 18.43
N TYR A 310 15.43 -13.72 18.81
CA TYR A 310 15.50 -12.32 19.19
C TYR A 310 14.49 -12.00 20.28
N ARG A 311 14.89 -11.14 21.23
CA ARG A 311 14.03 -10.56 22.25
C ARG A 311 14.38 -9.09 22.39
N HIS A 312 13.37 -8.22 22.29
CA HIS A 312 13.54 -6.80 22.57
C HIS A 312 13.67 -6.59 24.09
N ASN A 313 14.59 -5.71 24.50
CA ASN A 313 14.99 -5.59 25.91
C ASN A 313 14.04 -4.71 26.73
N THR A 314 13.32 -3.81 26.08
CA THR A 314 12.49 -2.78 26.72
C THR A 314 11.06 -2.83 26.21
N ASN A 315 10.16 -2.16 26.93
CA ASN A 315 8.81 -1.95 26.43
C ASN A 315 8.84 -0.85 25.36
N ILE A 316 8.15 -1.06 24.23
CA ILE A 316 8.04 -0.05 23.18
C ILE A 316 6.73 0.70 23.30
N ILE A 317 6.78 2.02 23.34
CA ILE A 317 5.60 2.89 23.36
C ILE A 317 5.33 3.44 21.97
N ILE A 318 4.13 3.16 21.43
CA ILE A 318 3.68 3.70 20.14
C ILE A 318 2.48 4.61 20.39
N LYS A 319 2.60 5.86 20.00
CA LYS A 319 1.54 6.87 20.12
C LYS A 319 0.78 7.00 18.79
N PHE A 320 -0.42 7.55 18.87
CA PHE A 320 -1.20 7.96 17.70
C PHE A 320 -0.35 8.84 16.78
N ASN A 321 -0.29 8.46 15.50
CA ASN A 321 0.28 9.24 14.43
C ASN A 321 -0.80 9.44 13.35
N PRO A 322 -1.23 10.68 13.03
CA PRO A 322 -2.24 10.92 12.00
C PRO A 322 -1.73 10.65 10.58
N GLU A 323 -0.41 10.67 10.36
CA GLU A 323 0.20 10.50 9.03
C GLU A 323 0.51 9.03 8.71
N GLU A 324 0.77 8.22 9.74
CA GLU A 324 1.19 6.83 9.58
C GLU A 324 0.32 5.86 10.39
N SER A 325 -0.25 4.89 9.69
CA SER A 325 -1.02 3.79 10.28
C SER A 325 -0.17 2.62 10.74
N VAL A 326 1.13 2.61 10.43
CA VAL A 326 2.10 1.58 10.78
C VAL A 326 3.34 2.25 11.34
N HIS A 327 3.82 1.78 12.48
CA HIS A 327 5.02 2.27 13.15
C HIS A 327 6.11 1.19 13.09
N ARG A 328 7.29 1.57 12.61
CA ARG A 328 8.47 0.69 12.58
C ARG A 328 9.11 0.58 13.96
N ILE A 329 9.31 -0.66 14.41
CA ILE A 329 10.17 -1.00 15.55
C ILE A 329 11.50 -1.51 15.01
N ASN A 330 12.59 -0.86 15.40
CA ASN A 330 13.95 -1.28 15.05
C ASN A 330 14.40 -2.45 15.92
N ILE A 331 15.11 -3.39 15.30
CA ILE A 331 15.74 -4.54 15.97
C ILE A 331 17.20 -4.19 16.22
N GLU A 332 17.56 -3.94 17.49
CA GLU A 332 18.90 -3.49 17.90
C GLU A 332 20.03 -4.47 17.56
N LYS A 333 19.72 -5.78 17.61
CA LYS A 333 20.65 -6.86 17.27
C LYS A 333 19.96 -7.76 16.23
N PRO A 334 20.03 -7.40 14.93
CA PRO A 334 19.35 -8.12 13.87
C PRO A 334 19.68 -9.62 13.90
N PRO A 335 18.69 -10.51 14.06
CA PRO A 335 18.91 -11.94 13.92
C PRO A 335 19.07 -12.29 12.45
N LEU A 336 19.99 -13.22 12.17
CA LEU A 336 20.07 -13.89 10.86
C LEU A 336 18.88 -14.83 10.73
N ILE A 337 18.06 -14.59 9.72
CA ILE A 337 16.91 -15.42 9.36
C ILE A 337 17.33 -16.26 8.16
N LYS A 338 17.30 -17.58 8.33
CA LYS A 338 17.69 -18.55 7.31
C LYS A 338 16.56 -18.82 6.33
N SER A 339 16.92 -18.92 5.06
CA SER A 339 16.07 -19.41 3.99
C SER A 339 15.44 -20.76 4.33
N ASP A 340 14.21 -20.97 3.85
CA ASP A 340 13.40 -22.18 4.02
C ASP A 340 13.12 -22.63 5.48
N THR A 341 13.54 -21.84 6.46
CA THR A 341 13.24 -22.03 7.87
C THR A 341 12.05 -21.16 8.26
N LYS A 342 11.12 -21.73 9.05
CA LYS A 342 10.00 -20.96 9.59
C LYS A 342 10.43 -20.16 10.81
N TYR A 343 9.94 -18.94 10.91
CA TYR A 343 10.10 -18.07 12.07
C TYR A 343 8.75 -17.52 12.49
N THR A 344 8.64 -16.98 13.70
CA THR A 344 7.42 -16.37 14.22
C THR A 344 7.74 -15.04 14.89
N VAL A 345 7.08 -13.98 14.46
CA VAL A 345 7.00 -12.72 15.22
C VAL A 345 5.97 -12.90 16.31
N PHE A 346 6.35 -12.63 17.56
CA PHE A 346 5.51 -12.72 18.74
C PHE A 346 5.43 -11.36 19.41
N LEU A 347 4.20 -10.90 19.66
CA LEU A 347 3.92 -9.60 20.27
C LEU A 347 2.89 -9.72 21.39
N ASN A 348 3.23 -9.20 22.57
CA ASN A 348 2.29 -8.94 23.65
C ASN A 348 2.10 -7.42 23.73
N ILE A 349 0.91 -6.94 23.38
CA ILE A 349 0.61 -5.51 23.25
C ILE A 349 -0.56 -5.18 24.19
N GLU A 350 -0.47 -4.04 24.87
CA GLU A 350 -1.56 -3.46 25.65
C GLU A 350 -1.86 -2.01 25.22
N GLY A 351 -3.06 -1.53 25.54
CA GLY A 351 -3.42 -0.12 25.40
C GLY A 351 -4.54 0.12 24.40
N SER A 352 -4.46 1.24 23.70
CA SER A 352 -5.49 1.74 22.79
C SER A 352 -5.72 0.84 21.58
N HIS A 353 -6.88 0.98 20.95
CA HIS A 353 -7.17 0.29 19.71
C HIS A 353 -6.28 0.80 18.57
N THR A 354 -5.75 -0.13 17.78
CA THR A 354 -4.92 0.18 16.61
C THR A 354 -5.65 -0.08 15.31
N TYR A 355 -5.07 0.44 14.23
CA TYR A 355 -5.37 -0.07 12.90
C TYR A 355 -5.13 -1.59 12.87
N LYS A 356 -5.70 -2.27 11.88
CA LYS A 356 -5.33 -3.65 11.56
C LYS A 356 -5.04 -3.79 10.09
N CYS A 357 -4.15 -4.70 9.75
CA CYS A 357 -4.00 -5.21 8.40
C CYS A 357 -5.29 -5.92 7.98
N VAL A 358 -5.73 -5.65 6.75
CA VAL A 358 -6.78 -6.40 6.06
C VAL A 358 -6.30 -6.73 4.65
N ASP A 359 -6.99 -7.65 3.98
CA ASP A 359 -6.62 -8.05 2.61
C ASP A 359 -5.14 -8.42 2.52
N CYS A 360 -4.67 -9.18 3.51
CA CYS A 360 -3.26 -9.54 3.63
C CYS A 360 -2.87 -10.57 2.57
N TYR A 361 -1.67 -10.39 2.03
CA TYR A 361 -1.06 -11.33 1.11
C TYR A 361 -0.48 -12.53 1.88
N PRO A 362 -0.88 -13.77 1.58
CA PRO A 362 -0.26 -14.96 2.16
C PRO A 362 1.19 -15.15 1.67
N GLN A 363 1.54 -14.53 0.54
CA GLN A 363 2.87 -14.54 -0.04
C GLN A 363 3.16 -13.20 -0.71
N VAL A 364 4.38 -12.69 -0.55
CA VAL A 364 4.84 -11.44 -1.19
C VAL A 364 6.09 -11.76 -2.00
N GLU A 365 6.02 -11.48 -3.30
CA GLU A 365 7.13 -11.64 -4.25
C GLU A 365 8.05 -10.41 -4.24
N GLY A 366 9.34 -10.61 -4.50
CA GLY A 366 10.35 -9.57 -4.52
C GLY A 366 11.76 -10.15 -4.69
N GLN A 367 12.79 -9.42 -4.25
CA GLN A 367 14.16 -9.95 -4.19
C GLN A 367 14.27 -11.16 -3.24
N VAL A 368 13.42 -11.18 -2.21
CA VAL A 368 13.21 -12.31 -1.32
C VAL A 368 11.72 -12.62 -1.34
N VAL A 369 11.35 -13.88 -1.54
CA VAL A 369 9.96 -14.34 -1.49
C VAL A 369 9.59 -14.59 -0.04
N TRP A 370 8.56 -13.92 0.43
CA TRP A 370 8.04 -14.07 1.79
C TRP A 370 6.76 -14.88 1.79
N LYS A 371 6.67 -15.92 2.64
CA LYS A 371 5.45 -16.71 2.84
C LYS A 371 5.00 -16.60 4.28
N PHE A 372 3.72 -16.33 4.51
CA PHE A 372 3.14 -16.17 5.84
C PHE A 372 2.26 -17.37 6.22
N PHE A 373 2.25 -17.71 7.50
CA PHE A 373 1.53 -18.85 8.05
C PHE A 373 0.88 -18.48 9.38
N ASN A 374 -0.21 -19.18 9.72
CA ASN A 374 -0.79 -19.08 11.05
C ASN A 374 0.16 -19.66 12.09
N THR A 375 0.31 -18.95 13.21
CA THR A 375 1.10 -19.42 14.35
C THR A 375 0.34 -20.50 15.10
N ASN A 376 1.03 -21.56 15.50
CA ASN A 376 0.50 -22.59 16.40
C ASN A 376 0.65 -22.14 17.85
N PHE A 377 -0.47 -21.93 18.53
CA PHE A 377 -0.47 -21.49 19.94
C PHE A 377 -0.43 -22.70 20.88
N THR A 378 0.42 -22.62 21.91
CA THR A 378 0.42 -23.59 23.02
C THR A 378 -0.72 -23.29 23.98
N GLN A 379 -1.08 -24.25 24.83
CA GLN A 379 -2.15 -24.08 25.84
C GLN A 379 -1.90 -22.90 26.80
N SER A 380 -0.64 -22.53 27.02
CA SER A 380 -0.24 -21.41 27.87
C SER A 380 -0.45 -20.02 27.25
N HIS A 381 -0.64 -19.93 25.93
CA HIS A 381 -0.74 -18.67 25.20
C HIS A 381 -2.13 -18.51 24.58
N GLN A 382 -2.80 -17.41 24.92
CA GLN A 382 -4.06 -17.06 24.28
C GLN A 382 -3.80 -16.18 23.06
N THR A 383 -4.33 -16.58 21.91
CA THR A 383 -4.23 -15.79 20.68
C THR A 383 -5.11 -14.54 20.74
N ASN A 384 -4.59 -13.43 20.22
CA ASN A 384 -5.37 -12.24 19.91
C ASN A 384 -6.02 -12.29 18.52
N ARG A 385 -6.05 -13.49 17.91
CA ARG A 385 -6.60 -13.77 16.58
C ARG A 385 -5.82 -13.12 15.42
N CYS A 386 -4.55 -12.77 15.65
CA CYS A 386 -3.63 -12.45 14.56
C CYS A 386 -3.41 -13.71 13.71
N ASP A 387 -3.58 -13.58 12.40
CA ASP A 387 -3.44 -14.66 11.44
C ASP A 387 -2.92 -14.13 10.08
N ILE A 388 -2.85 -15.01 9.09
CA ILE A 388 -2.39 -14.63 7.75
C ILE A 388 -3.30 -13.58 7.08
N THR A 389 -4.57 -13.47 7.48
CA THR A 389 -5.56 -12.60 6.84
C THR A 389 -5.70 -11.25 7.53
N CYS A 390 -5.41 -11.16 8.83
CA CYS A 390 -5.55 -9.92 9.59
C CYS A 390 -4.64 -9.87 10.84
N GLY A 391 -4.47 -8.68 11.40
CA GLY A 391 -3.71 -8.46 12.63
C GLY A 391 -2.87 -7.18 12.61
N PRO A 392 -2.05 -6.94 13.63
CA PRO A 392 -1.34 -5.67 13.76
C PRO A 392 0.05 -5.68 13.11
N ILE A 393 0.62 -6.84 12.77
CA ILE A 393 1.94 -6.97 12.13
C ILE A 393 1.78 -6.68 10.64
N ALA A 394 2.41 -5.63 10.12
CA ALA A 394 2.21 -5.12 8.76
C ALA A 394 3.46 -5.22 7.88
N ASP A 395 4.61 -4.76 8.40
CA ASP A 395 5.84 -4.61 7.61
C ASP A 395 6.99 -5.43 8.19
N PHE A 396 7.89 -5.86 7.33
CA PHE A 396 9.17 -6.48 7.69
C PHE A 396 10.29 -5.73 6.99
N HIS A 397 11.27 -5.26 7.76
CA HIS A 397 12.42 -4.52 7.29
C HIS A 397 13.66 -5.41 7.41
N TYR A 398 14.44 -5.54 6.35
CA TYR A 398 15.55 -6.47 6.30
C TYR A 398 16.66 -6.03 5.35
N ILE A 399 17.78 -6.73 5.46
CA ILE A 399 18.94 -6.63 4.60
C ILE A 399 19.23 -8.02 4.07
N ILE A 400 19.50 -8.17 2.78
CA ILE A 400 19.90 -9.47 2.20
C ILE A 400 21.34 -9.77 2.63
N SER A 401 21.55 -10.94 3.23
CA SER A 401 22.84 -11.38 3.77
C SER A 401 23.76 -12.01 2.73
#